data_AF-A0A8H4PAP7-F1
#
_entry.id   AF-A0A8H4PAP7-F1
#
_cell.length_a   1.000
_cell.length_b   1.000
_cell.length_c   1.000
_cell.angle_alpha   90.00
_cell.angle_beta   90.00
_cell.angle_gamma   90.00
#
_symmetry.space_group_name_H-M   'P 1'
#
loop_
_entity.id
_entity.type
_entity.pdbx_description
1 polymer ?
#
loop_
_entity_poly.entity_id
_entity_poly.type
_entity_poly.pdbx_seq_one_letter_code
_entity_poly.pdbx_strand_id
1 'polypeptide(L)'
;MSIQDSADATYMDRLSRLVHSKGQLESHGYTLAQLNAVQLDKKRRCANCSLGSTGLVAEDTSRGRHLVSSAIATSLDGHNDAREVVVIDCEMAADAELIKLSLVDYLTGEILINQLVWPDVKVTNWNAPHSGVTGKEMYKARKEKTCIFGRKKAREEIWKFVGPKTIIVGHATNNDLSALRWIHPRVIDTQIVESNAVDEPNGISLKILVLEHLGKTIQPRGKGHDCLEDAMATRDLLHCQVLRASKPQKAWVPVIQPEELLGR
;
A
#
# COMPACT_ATOMS: atom_id res chain seq x y z
N MET A 1 3.55 -11.17 -21.32
CA MET A 1 5.00 -10.95 -21.30
C MET A 1 5.35 -10.47 -19.91
N SER A 2 6.30 -11.11 -19.22
CA SER A 2 6.74 -10.61 -17.93
C SER A 2 7.49 -9.29 -18.14
N ILE A 3 7.49 -8.37 -17.17
CA ILE A 3 8.30 -7.14 -17.31
C ILE A 3 9.77 -7.51 -17.35
N GLN A 4 10.16 -8.56 -16.62
CA GLN A 4 11.51 -9.11 -16.56
C GLN A 4 12.10 -9.39 -17.96
N ASP A 5 11.32 -9.87 -18.92
CA ASP A 5 11.80 -10.15 -20.28
C ASP A 5 12.23 -8.89 -21.06
N SER A 6 11.79 -7.71 -20.60
CA SER A 6 12.04 -6.40 -21.21
C SER A 6 12.81 -5.42 -20.32
N ALA A 7 13.04 -5.79 -19.06
CA ALA A 7 13.68 -4.94 -18.07
C ALA A 7 15.20 -5.04 -18.17
N ASP A 8 15.80 -4.15 -18.96
CA ASP A 8 17.23 -3.96 -19.03
C ASP A 8 17.72 -2.98 -17.94
N ALA A 9 19.04 -2.74 -17.87
CA ALA A 9 19.60 -1.76 -16.94
C ALA A 9 18.98 -0.35 -17.11
N THR A 10 18.61 0.00 -18.34
CA THR A 10 17.93 1.26 -18.67
C THR A 10 16.52 1.33 -18.07
N TYR A 11 15.79 0.22 -18.04
CA TYR A 11 14.49 0.12 -17.39
C TYR A 11 14.60 0.35 -15.89
N MET A 12 15.55 -0.32 -15.24
CA MET A 12 15.76 -0.18 -13.79
C MET A 12 16.24 1.22 -13.41
N ASP A 13 17.08 1.86 -14.23
CA ASP A 13 17.45 3.27 -14.03
C ASP A 13 16.21 4.18 -14.06
N ARG A 14 15.36 4.05 -15.08
CA ARG A 14 14.10 4.83 -15.20
C ARG A 14 13.16 4.59 -14.02
N LEU A 15 12.99 3.33 -13.60
CA LEU A 15 12.18 2.98 -12.43
C LEU A 15 12.75 3.64 -11.17
N SER A 16 14.08 3.59 -10.98
CA SER A 16 14.73 4.13 -9.78
C SER A 16 14.58 5.65 -9.64
N ARG A 17 14.46 6.37 -10.77
CA ARG A 17 14.20 7.83 -10.79
C ARG A 17 12.78 8.20 -10.32
N LEU A 18 11.86 7.23 -10.28
CA LEU A 18 10.51 7.42 -9.75
C LEU A 18 10.42 7.16 -8.24
N VAL A 19 11.50 6.71 -7.59
CA VAL A 19 11.53 6.56 -6.14
C VAL A 19 11.42 7.94 -5.49
N HIS A 20 10.39 8.10 -4.66
CA HIS A 20 10.10 9.38 -4.03
C HIS A 20 11.19 9.78 -3.05
N SER A 21 11.56 11.06 -3.10
CA SER A 21 12.43 11.64 -2.09
C SER A 21 11.73 11.69 -0.72
N LYS A 22 12.54 11.79 0.33
CA LYS A 22 12.05 11.93 1.71
C LYS A 22 11.04 13.09 1.84
N GLY A 23 11.33 14.24 1.23
CA GLY A 23 10.47 15.43 1.30
C GLY A 23 9.12 15.22 0.60
N GLN A 24 9.11 14.53 -0.54
CA GLN A 24 7.85 14.19 -1.25
C GLN A 24 6.99 13.23 -0.43
N LEU A 25 7.60 12.21 0.18
CA LEU A 25 6.87 11.28 1.05
C LEU A 25 6.32 12.01 2.29
N GLU A 26 7.10 12.85 2.94
CA GLU A 26 6.67 13.64 4.11
C GLU A 26 5.52 14.60 3.77
N SER A 27 5.54 15.27 2.60
CA SER A 27 4.46 16.17 2.18
C SER A 27 3.15 15.43 1.90
N HIS A 28 3.21 14.12 1.63
CA HIS A 28 2.05 13.22 1.45
C HIS A 28 1.74 12.39 2.70
N GLY A 29 2.27 12.81 3.86
CA GLY A 29 1.89 12.27 5.17
C GLY A 29 2.57 10.97 5.57
N TYR A 30 3.56 10.50 4.82
CA TYR A 30 4.32 9.30 5.18
C TYR A 30 5.08 9.51 6.49
N THR A 31 5.09 8.49 7.32
CA THR A 31 5.91 8.46 8.54
C THR A 31 7.26 7.82 8.22
N LEU A 32 8.33 8.63 8.19
CA LEU A 32 9.68 8.17 7.81
C LEU A 32 10.65 8.06 8.98
N ALA A 33 10.20 8.39 10.18
CA ALA A 33 10.94 8.26 11.41
C ALA A 33 9.98 7.92 12.55
N GLN A 34 10.53 7.40 13.65
CA GLN A 34 9.74 7.15 14.86
C GLN A 34 9.16 8.46 15.38
N LEU A 35 7.85 8.48 15.60
CA LEU A 35 7.16 9.66 16.12
C LEU A 35 7.47 9.83 17.61
N ASN A 36 7.78 11.06 18.00
CA ASN A 36 7.88 11.43 19.41
C ASN A 36 6.50 11.59 20.06
N ALA A 37 6.46 11.72 21.39
CA ALA A 37 5.21 11.82 22.15
C ALA A 37 4.29 12.97 21.69
N VAL A 38 4.86 14.11 21.28
CA VAL A 38 4.09 15.27 20.80
C VAL A 38 3.45 14.99 19.45
N GLN A 39 4.19 14.36 18.54
CA GLN A 39 3.68 13.99 17.21
C GLN A 39 2.61 12.91 17.30
N LEU A 40 2.79 11.93 18.19
CA LEU A 40 1.77 10.91 18.47
C LEU A 40 0.48 11.56 18.97
N ASP A 41 0.59 12.51 19.90
CA ASP A 41 -0.58 13.18 20.44
C ASP A 41 -1.31 14.04 19.38
N LYS A 42 -0.58 14.72 18.48
CA LYS A 42 -1.18 15.41 17.34
C LYS A 42 -1.94 14.45 16.40
N LYS A 43 -1.40 13.26 16.14
CA LYS A 43 -2.09 12.24 15.32
C LYS A 43 -3.31 11.65 16.04
N ARG A 44 -3.26 11.49 17.37
CA ARG A 44 -4.43 11.11 18.19
C ARG A 44 -5.54 12.16 18.16
N ARG A 45 -5.17 13.43 18.05
CA ARG A 45 -6.11 14.57 18.03
C ARG A 45 -6.70 14.89 16.65
N CYS A 46 -6.26 14.24 15.57
CA CYS A 46 -6.85 14.45 14.25
C CYS A 46 -8.25 13.84 14.18
N ALA A 47 -9.29 14.66 14.02
CA ALA A 47 -10.68 14.23 13.93
C ALA A 47 -10.95 13.20 12.82
N ASN A 48 -10.15 13.22 11.74
CA ASN A 48 -10.21 12.24 10.64
C ASN A 48 -9.47 10.92 10.93
N CYS A 49 -8.63 10.87 11.97
CA CYS A 49 -8.02 9.63 12.46
C CYS A 49 -8.80 9.00 13.63
N SER A 50 -9.84 9.66 14.14
CA SER A 50 -10.52 9.30 15.39
C SER A 50 -12.01 8.96 15.28
N LEU A 51 -12.51 8.61 14.09
CA LEU A 51 -13.68 7.71 14.02
C LEU A 51 -13.25 6.29 14.44
N GLY A 52 -12.77 6.14 15.68
CA GLY A 52 -12.20 4.87 16.18
C GLY A 52 -11.57 4.85 17.57
N SER A 53 -11.35 5.99 18.24
CA SER A 53 -10.78 5.98 19.59
C SER A 53 -11.81 6.30 20.67
N THR A 54 -12.75 5.38 20.91
CA THR A 54 -13.46 5.33 22.20
C THR A 54 -12.77 4.33 23.12
N GLY A 55 -12.10 4.87 24.14
CA GLY A 55 -11.88 4.19 25.42
C GLY A 55 -10.67 3.29 25.53
N LEU A 56 -9.53 3.86 25.95
CA LEU A 56 -8.61 3.19 26.87
C LEU A 56 -8.09 4.23 27.88
N VAL A 57 -8.83 4.38 28.97
CA VAL A 57 -8.27 4.79 30.26
C VAL A 57 -7.95 3.49 30.99
N ALA A 58 -6.68 3.19 31.14
CA ALA A 58 -6.18 2.27 32.15
C ALA A 58 -4.74 2.72 32.46
N GLU A 59 -4.60 3.45 33.57
CA GLU A 59 -3.34 3.59 34.26
C GLU A 59 -2.92 2.21 34.76
N ASP A 60 -1.74 1.75 34.39
CA ASP A 60 -0.97 0.83 35.22
C ASP A 60 0.49 1.28 35.24
N THR A 61 0.78 2.06 36.26
CA THR A 61 2.12 2.38 36.73
C THR A 61 2.73 1.13 37.36
N SER A 62 3.51 0.34 36.60
CA SER A 62 4.77 -0.25 37.06
C SER A 62 5.36 -1.24 36.06
N ARG A 63 6.70 -1.24 35.99
CA ARG A 63 7.59 -2.11 35.20
C ARG A 63 7.76 -1.72 33.74
N GLY A 64 8.63 -0.73 33.56
CA GLY A 64 9.34 -0.50 32.32
C GLY A 64 9.99 -1.79 31.79
N ARG A 65 9.56 -2.18 30.60
CA ARG A 65 10.40 -2.88 29.62
C ARG A 65 10.13 -2.24 28.26
N HIS A 66 10.93 -1.22 27.97
CA HIS A 66 11.13 -0.69 26.63
C HIS A 66 11.58 -1.82 25.71
N LEU A 67 10.70 -2.30 24.84
CA LEU A 67 11.08 -3.05 23.64
C LEU A 67 10.07 -2.75 22.53
N VAL A 68 10.32 -1.66 21.79
CA VAL A 68 9.90 -1.56 20.40
C VAL A 68 11.20 -1.52 19.61
N SER A 69 11.47 -2.59 18.87
CA SER A 69 12.72 -2.79 18.14
C SER A 69 12.92 -1.64 17.17
N SER A 70 13.92 -0.79 17.43
CA SER A 70 14.54 0.07 16.44
C SER A 70 15.36 -0.81 15.49
N ALA A 71 14.69 -1.65 14.71
CA ALA A 71 15.34 -2.37 13.64
C ALA A 71 15.66 -1.36 12.52
N ILE A 72 16.64 -0.49 12.78
CA ILE A 72 17.62 -0.15 11.76
C ILE A 72 18.19 -1.52 11.39
N ALA A 73 17.84 -1.99 10.19
CA ALA A 73 18.32 -3.27 9.66
C ALA A 73 19.85 -3.20 9.57
N THR A 74 20.49 -3.53 10.68
CA THR A 74 21.93 -3.62 10.81
C THR A 74 22.23 -5.05 10.36
N SER A 75 22.60 -5.18 9.09
CA SER A 75 23.27 -6.35 8.51
C SER A 75 22.70 -7.71 8.92
N LEU A 76 21.62 -8.13 8.25
CA LEU A 76 21.39 -9.54 7.95
C LEU A 76 21.71 -9.73 6.46
N ASP A 77 23.00 -9.89 6.16
CA ASP A 77 23.43 -10.51 4.91
C ASP A 77 22.90 -11.95 4.92
N GLY A 78 21.74 -12.18 4.30
CA GLY A 78 21.15 -13.53 4.22
C GLY A 78 19.63 -13.62 4.14
N HIS A 79 18.96 -12.77 3.35
CA HIS A 79 17.64 -13.15 2.80
C HIS A 79 17.83 -13.37 1.30
N ASN A 80 18.05 -14.63 0.94
CA ASN A 80 18.41 -15.06 -0.41
C ASN A 80 17.28 -14.86 -1.45
N ASP A 81 16.08 -14.46 -1.00
CA ASP A 81 14.89 -14.28 -1.84
C ASP A 81 14.38 -12.82 -1.87
N ALA A 82 15.16 -11.85 -1.36
CA ALA A 82 14.75 -10.46 -1.36
C ALA A 82 14.61 -9.94 -2.80
N ARG A 83 13.44 -9.44 -3.15
CA ARG A 83 13.16 -8.90 -4.49
C ARG A 83 13.71 -7.49 -4.61
N GLU A 84 14.09 -7.10 -5.83
CA GLU A 84 14.53 -5.74 -6.10
C GLU A 84 13.38 -4.74 -5.95
N VAL A 85 12.20 -5.14 -6.40
CA VAL A 85 10.99 -4.31 -6.45
C VAL A 85 9.77 -5.19 -6.19
N VAL A 86 8.91 -4.75 -5.27
CA VAL A 86 7.64 -5.41 -4.96
C VAL A 86 6.49 -4.43 -5.08
N VAL A 87 5.29 -4.93 -5.36
CA VAL A 87 4.04 -4.17 -5.29
C VAL A 87 3.24 -4.64 -4.10
N ILE A 88 2.72 -3.70 -3.31
CA ILE A 88 1.91 -3.98 -2.13
C ILE A 88 0.55 -3.30 -2.25
N ASP A 89 -0.48 -3.99 -1.79
CA ASP A 89 -1.79 -3.42 -1.53
C ASP A 89 -2.47 -4.22 -0.40
N CYS A 90 -3.25 -3.53 0.43
CA CYS A 90 -3.90 -4.07 1.61
C CYS A 90 -5.38 -3.72 1.64
N GLU A 91 -6.18 -4.64 2.17
CA GLU A 91 -7.54 -4.30 2.60
C GLU A 91 -7.57 -3.98 4.09
N MET A 92 -8.35 -2.96 4.44
CA MET A 92 -8.55 -2.51 5.81
C MET A 92 -10.02 -2.61 6.24
N ALA A 93 -10.22 -3.03 7.48
CA ALA A 93 -11.47 -2.88 8.21
C ALA A 93 -11.62 -1.44 8.73
N ALA A 94 -12.69 -1.18 9.48
CA ALA A 94 -12.81 0.02 10.29
C ALA A 94 -11.56 0.25 11.17
N ASP A 95 -11.30 1.52 11.50
CA ASP A 95 -10.12 1.95 12.26
C ASP A 95 -8.78 1.67 11.55
N ALA A 96 -8.80 1.48 10.23
CA ALA A 96 -7.65 1.16 9.39
C ALA A 96 -6.90 -0.11 9.84
N GLU A 97 -7.63 -1.08 10.39
CA GLU A 97 -7.04 -2.36 10.80
C GLU A 97 -6.84 -3.27 9.59
N LEU A 98 -5.61 -3.78 9.44
CA LEU A 98 -5.20 -4.66 8.35
C LEU A 98 -5.97 -5.98 8.39
N ILE A 99 -6.64 -6.33 7.29
CA ILE A 99 -7.43 -7.57 7.17
C ILE A 99 -7.10 -8.41 5.94
N LYS A 100 -6.42 -7.87 4.93
CA LYS A 100 -5.88 -8.65 3.81
C LYS A 100 -4.63 -7.97 3.28
N LEU A 101 -3.71 -8.76 2.76
CA LEU A 101 -2.44 -8.30 2.23
C LEU A 101 -2.13 -9.04 0.92
N SER A 102 -1.83 -8.27 -0.12
CA SER A 102 -1.21 -8.74 -1.35
C SER A 102 0.21 -8.18 -1.49
N LEU A 103 1.14 -9.06 -1.85
CA LEU A 103 2.52 -8.72 -2.19
C LEU A 103 2.89 -9.44 -3.49
N VAL A 104 3.33 -8.69 -4.48
CA VAL A 104 3.62 -9.20 -5.82
C VAL A 104 5.04 -8.81 -6.20
N ASP A 105 5.78 -9.72 -6.82
CA ASP A 105 7.04 -9.38 -7.48
C ASP A 105 6.77 -8.48 -8.68
N TYR A 106 7.33 -7.28 -8.69
CA TYR A 106 7.03 -6.30 -9.72
C TYR A 106 7.50 -6.73 -11.11
N LEU A 107 8.64 -7.39 -11.24
CA LEU A 107 9.22 -7.73 -12.54
C LEU A 107 8.53 -8.97 -13.14
N THR A 108 8.36 -10.01 -12.34
CA THR A 108 7.84 -11.30 -12.80
C THR A 108 6.31 -11.34 -12.78
N GLY A 109 5.68 -10.58 -11.88
CA GLY A 109 4.25 -10.69 -11.58
C GLY A 109 3.91 -11.88 -10.66
N GLU A 110 4.91 -12.53 -10.08
CA GLU A 110 4.73 -13.62 -9.11
C GLU A 110 4.00 -13.12 -7.86
N ILE A 111 2.97 -13.86 -7.45
CA ILE A 111 2.23 -13.58 -6.23
C ILE A 111 3.03 -14.16 -5.05
N LEU A 112 3.64 -13.29 -4.26
CA LEU A 112 4.46 -13.67 -3.10
C LEU A 112 3.57 -13.88 -1.87
N ILE A 113 2.58 -13.01 -1.67
CA ILE A 113 1.59 -13.08 -0.60
C ILE A 113 0.24 -12.67 -1.18
N ASN A 114 -0.82 -13.41 -0.86
CA ASN A 114 -2.21 -12.99 -1.04
C ASN A 114 -3.03 -13.70 0.03
N GLN A 115 -3.08 -13.12 1.24
CA GLN A 115 -3.67 -13.79 2.41
C GLN A 115 -4.48 -12.83 3.27
N LEU A 116 -5.52 -13.38 3.89
CA LEU A 116 -6.24 -12.72 4.98
C LEU A 116 -5.32 -12.55 6.19
N VAL A 117 -5.53 -11.46 6.91
CA VAL A 117 -4.84 -11.14 8.16
C VAL A 117 -5.88 -11.06 9.27
N TRP A 118 -5.77 -11.94 10.26
CA TRP A 118 -6.57 -11.83 11.47
C TRP A 118 -6.00 -10.74 12.37
N PRO A 119 -6.73 -9.66 12.65
CA PRO A 119 -6.20 -8.54 13.43
C PRO A 119 -6.09 -8.87 14.93
N ASP A 120 -5.14 -8.22 15.60
CA ASP A 120 -4.89 -8.38 17.05
C ASP A 120 -5.96 -7.69 17.91
N VAL A 121 -6.73 -6.78 17.30
CA VAL A 121 -7.81 -6.03 17.94
C VAL A 121 -9.16 -6.49 17.43
N LYS A 122 -10.21 -6.23 18.22
CA LYS A 122 -11.57 -6.56 17.84
C LYS A 122 -12.03 -5.64 16.71
N VAL A 123 -12.38 -6.23 15.56
CA VAL A 123 -12.99 -5.50 14.43
C VAL A 123 -14.46 -5.22 14.73
N THR A 124 -14.83 -3.95 14.64
CA THR A 124 -16.21 -3.47 14.79
C THR A 124 -16.99 -3.56 13.49
N ASN A 125 -16.33 -3.28 12.36
CA ASN A 125 -16.90 -3.37 11.02
C ASN A 125 -15.81 -3.79 10.01
N TRP A 126 -16.07 -4.84 9.24
CA TRP A 126 -15.15 -5.39 8.22
C TRP A 126 -15.05 -4.52 6.96
N ASN A 127 -15.95 -3.54 6.80
CA ASN A 127 -16.02 -2.66 5.65
C ASN A 127 -16.20 -3.40 4.31
N ALA A 128 -16.87 -4.56 4.31
CA ALA A 128 -16.99 -5.46 3.16
C ALA A 128 -17.41 -4.81 1.82
N PRO A 129 -18.28 -3.77 1.78
CA PRO A 129 -18.60 -3.07 0.53
C PRO A 129 -17.40 -2.41 -0.14
N HIS A 130 -16.38 -2.03 0.65
CA HIS A 130 -15.12 -1.47 0.14
C HIS A 130 -14.00 -2.50 0.17
N SER A 131 -13.86 -3.29 1.24
CA SER A 131 -12.71 -4.18 1.43
C SER A 131 -12.81 -5.54 0.74
N GLY A 132 -14.01 -5.92 0.28
CA GLY A 132 -14.28 -7.24 -0.29
C GLY A 132 -14.25 -8.41 0.71
N VAL A 133 -13.79 -8.19 1.95
CA VAL A 133 -13.64 -9.22 2.98
C VAL A 133 -14.84 -9.25 3.89
N THR A 134 -15.52 -10.41 3.95
CA THR A 134 -16.66 -10.59 4.86
C THR A 134 -16.23 -11.16 6.21
N GLY A 135 -16.98 -10.81 7.27
CA GLY A 135 -16.74 -11.41 8.59
C GLY A 135 -16.85 -12.94 8.56
N LYS A 136 -17.81 -13.50 7.82
CA LYS A 136 -17.99 -14.95 7.67
C LYS A 136 -16.73 -15.62 7.11
N GLU A 137 -16.16 -15.06 6.06
CA GLU A 137 -14.92 -15.54 5.45
C GLU A 137 -13.75 -15.46 6.43
N MET A 138 -13.58 -14.32 7.10
CA MET A 138 -12.50 -14.12 8.06
C MET A 138 -12.59 -15.09 9.26
N TYR A 139 -13.79 -15.29 9.83
CA TYR A 139 -13.99 -16.25 10.92
C TYR A 139 -13.73 -17.70 10.48
N LYS A 140 -14.09 -18.04 9.24
CA LYS A 140 -13.77 -19.35 8.65
C LYS A 140 -12.25 -19.53 8.54
N ALA A 141 -11.55 -18.56 7.95
CA ALA A 141 -10.10 -18.60 7.80
C ALA A 141 -9.37 -18.69 9.14
N ARG A 142 -9.84 -17.96 10.16
CA ARG A 142 -9.32 -18.05 11.52
C ARG A 142 -9.51 -19.45 12.11
N LYS A 143 -10.71 -20.03 11.99
CA LYS A 143 -11.02 -21.38 12.49
C LYS A 143 -10.15 -22.44 11.83
N GLU A 144 -9.93 -22.32 10.52
CA GLU A 144 -9.14 -23.23 9.69
C GLU A 144 -7.63 -22.95 9.77
N LYS A 145 -7.22 -21.85 10.41
CA LYS A 145 -5.82 -21.38 10.50
C LYS A 145 -5.17 -21.14 9.13
N THR A 146 -5.94 -20.62 8.19
CA THR A 146 -5.50 -20.28 6.82
C THR A 146 -5.23 -18.79 6.61
N CYS A 147 -5.23 -17.99 7.69
CA CYS A 147 -4.87 -16.58 7.69
C CYS A 147 -3.61 -16.30 8.49
N ILE A 148 -3.00 -15.14 8.25
CA ILE A 148 -1.88 -14.63 9.02
C ILE A 148 -2.42 -14.06 10.34
N PHE A 149 -1.84 -14.44 11.47
CA PHE A 149 -2.30 -13.99 12.80
C PHE A 149 -1.53 -12.75 13.25
N GLY A 150 -2.17 -11.59 13.13
CA GLY A 150 -1.69 -10.32 13.64
C GLY A 150 -0.81 -9.54 12.67
N ARG A 151 -0.79 -8.22 12.85
CA ARG A 151 -0.04 -7.27 12.00
C ARG A 151 1.47 -7.52 12.06
N LYS A 152 1.97 -7.92 13.23
CA LYS A 152 3.39 -8.27 13.41
C LYS A 152 3.77 -9.43 12.50
N LYS A 153 2.95 -10.49 12.46
CA LYS A 153 3.23 -11.66 11.63
C LYS A 153 3.14 -11.33 10.15
N ALA A 154 2.19 -10.49 9.75
CA ALA A 154 2.11 -9.99 8.37
C ALA A 154 3.42 -9.33 7.92
N ARG A 155 4.03 -8.46 8.75
CA ARG A 155 5.35 -7.89 8.45
C ARG A 155 6.46 -8.95 8.35
N GLU A 156 6.48 -9.93 9.25
CA GLU A 156 7.46 -11.02 9.18
C GLU A 156 7.35 -11.82 7.88
N GLU A 157 6.13 -12.03 7.36
CA GLU A 157 5.92 -12.67 6.06
C GLU A 157 6.39 -11.78 4.91
N ILE A 158 6.14 -10.47 4.95
CA ILE A 158 6.64 -9.52 3.95
C ILE A 158 8.18 -9.51 3.92
N TRP A 159 8.82 -9.47 5.08
CA TRP A 159 10.28 -9.35 5.19
C TRP A 159 11.05 -10.56 4.66
N LYS A 160 10.39 -11.71 4.43
CA LYS A 160 10.99 -12.82 3.68
C LYS A 160 11.41 -12.43 2.27
N PHE A 161 10.69 -11.48 1.67
CA PHE A 161 10.89 -11.02 0.29
C PHE A 161 11.34 -9.57 0.18
N VAL A 162 11.32 -8.81 1.28
CA VAL A 162 11.62 -7.38 1.29
C VAL A 162 12.77 -7.06 2.22
N GLY A 163 13.84 -6.51 1.65
CA GLY A 163 14.99 -5.97 2.39
C GLY A 163 15.02 -4.44 2.41
N PRO A 164 16.01 -3.84 3.09
CA PRO A 164 16.13 -2.37 3.21
C PRO A 164 16.32 -1.63 1.87
N LYS A 165 16.81 -2.33 0.84
CA LYS A 165 17.07 -1.79 -0.49
C LYS A 165 15.94 -2.05 -1.48
N THR A 166 15.04 -2.98 -1.18
CA THR A 166 13.87 -3.30 -2.03
C THR A 166 13.03 -2.04 -2.22
N ILE A 167 12.56 -1.79 -3.43
CA ILE A 167 11.61 -0.71 -3.71
C ILE A 167 10.20 -1.23 -3.48
N ILE A 168 9.40 -0.52 -2.70
CA ILE A 168 7.96 -0.79 -2.55
C ILE A 168 7.19 0.09 -3.53
N VAL A 169 6.34 -0.53 -4.32
CA VAL A 169 5.41 0.14 -5.23
C VAL A 169 4.00 -0.02 -4.68
N GLY A 170 3.17 1.00 -4.81
CA GLY A 170 1.73 0.89 -4.60
C GLY A 170 0.99 2.14 -5.07
N HIS A 171 -0.29 2.26 -4.72
CA HIS A 171 -1.12 3.42 -5.02
C HIS A 171 -1.74 3.98 -3.74
N ALA A 172 -1.43 5.23 -3.37
CA ALA A 172 -1.77 5.79 -2.06
C ALA A 172 -1.20 4.95 -0.88
N THR A 173 0.01 4.44 -1.06
CA THR A 173 0.66 3.38 -0.25
C THR A 173 0.94 3.79 1.19
N ASN A 174 0.78 5.07 1.53
CA ASN A 174 0.85 5.54 2.91
C ASN A 174 -0.22 4.84 3.78
N ASN A 175 -1.38 4.53 3.20
CA ASN A 175 -2.46 3.83 3.89
C ASN A 175 -2.03 2.42 4.28
N ASP A 176 -1.44 1.66 3.35
CA ASP A 176 -0.93 0.30 3.56
C ASP A 176 0.19 0.27 4.59
N LEU A 177 1.19 1.13 4.43
CA LEU A 177 2.34 1.19 5.34
C LEU A 177 1.92 1.64 6.75
N SER A 178 0.94 2.56 6.84
CA SER A 178 0.35 2.95 8.13
C SER A 178 -0.44 1.80 8.77
N ALA A 179 -1.26 1.07 7.99
CA ALA A 179 -1.99 -0.11 8.45
C ALA A 179 -1.03 -1.23 8.90
N LEU A 180 0.12 -1.37 8.24
CA LEU A 180 1.19 -2.30 8.64
C LEU A 180 2.05 -1.78 9.79
N ARG A 181 1.96 -0.50 10.15
CA ARG A 181 2.87 0.21 11.08
C ARG A 181 4.33 -0.01 10.70
N TRP A 182 4.62 0.17 9.41
CA TRP A 182 5.92 -0.11 8.82
C TRP A 182 6.48 1.13 8.15
N ILE A 183 7.71 1.47 8.50
CA ILE A 183 8.48 2.54 7.86
C ILE A 183 9.40 1.90 6.83
N HIS A 184 9.29 2.35 5.58
CA HIS A 184 10.17 1.92 4.51
C HIS A 184 10.63 3.13 3.68
N PRO A 185 11.94 3.34 3.44
CA PRO A 185 12.46 4.57 2.85
C PRO A 185 12.41 4.60 1.31
N ARG A 186 12.21 3.46 0.63
CA ARG A 186 12.25 3.36 -0.83
C ARG A 186 10.87 3.02 -1.37
N VAL A 187 10.07 4.06 -1.62
CA VAL A 187 8.67 3.93 -2.06
C VAL A 187 8.46 4.62 -3.40
N ILE A 188 7.74 3.97 -4.31
CA ILE A 188 7.11 4.56 -5.48
C ILE A 188 5.60 4.47 -5.27
N ASP A 189 4.99 5.61 -4.97
CA ASP A 189 3.54 5.77 -4.90
C ASP A 189 3.03 6.31 -6.23
N THR A 190 2.29 5.49 -6.97
CA THR A 190 1.78 5.83 -8.30
C THR A 190 0.77 6.97 -8.29
N GLN A 191 0.07 7.21 -7.18
CA GLN A 191 -0.81 8.37 -7.04
C GLN A 191 -0.01 9.66 -7.04
N ILE A 192 1.11 9.69 -6.30
CA ILE A 192 2.03 10.85 -6.27
C ILE A 192 2.70 11.04 -7.64
N VAL A 193 3.08 9.96 -8.32
CA VAL A 193 3.68 10.04 -9.68
C VAL A 193 2.73 10.75 -10.64
N GLU A 194 1.45 10.38 -10.65
CA GLU A 194 0.46 10.96 -11.58
C GLU A 194 0.01 12.36 -11.15
N SER A 195 -0.23 12.60 -9.86
CA SER A 195 -0.58 13.95 -9.36
C SER A 195 0.46 15.00 -9.71
N ASN A 196 1.74 14.66 -9.62
CA ASN A 196 2.82 15.57 -10.02
C ASN A 196 2.89 15.80 -11.54
N ALA A 197 2.34 14.88 -12.34
CA ALA A 197 2.34 15.01 -13.80
C ALA A 197 1.21 15.90 -14.33
N VAL A 198 0.13 16.05 -13.56
CA VAL A 198 -1.09 16.79 -13.97
C VAL A 198 -1.47 17.94 -13.02
N ASP A 199 -0.63 18.24 -12.02
CA ASP A 199 -0.89 19.24 -10.98
C ASP A 199 -2.24 19.07 -10.25
N GLU A 200 -2.69 17.81 -10.04
CA GLU A 200 -3.95 17.48 -9.35
C GLU A 200 -3.70 17.21 -7.85
N PRO A 201 -4.06 18.15 -6.95
CA PRO A 201 -3.70 18.08 -5.54
C PRO A 201 -4.46 17.01 -4.75
N ASN A 202 -5.61 16.51 -5.24
CA ASN A 202 -6.41 15.53 -4.51
C ASN A 202 -6.05 14.07 -4.79
N GLY A 203 -5.11 13.82 -5.71
CA GLY A 203 -4.85 12.46 -6.19
C GLY A 203 -5.88 11.99 -7.21
N ILE A 204 -5.43 11.20 -8.17
CA ILE A 204 -6.32 10.49 -9.10
C ILE A 204 -6.46 9.04 -8.61
N SER A 205 -7.68 8.51 -8.63
CA SER A 205 -7.92 7.11 -8.22
C SER A 205 -7.25 6.12 -9.17
N LEU A 206 -6.80 4.98 -8.62
CA LEU A 206 -6.25 3.87 -9.41
C LEU A 206 -7.19 3.45 -10.54
N LYS A 207 -8.50 3.36 -10.24
CA LYS A 207 -9.54 3.02 -11.21
C LYS A 207 -9.55 3.92 -12.44
N ILE A 208 -9.45 5.24 -12.24
CA ILE A 208 -9.41 6.21 -13.34
C ILE A 208 -8.12 6.04 -14.14
N LEU A 209 -6.97 6.00 -13.46
CA LEU A 209 -5.66 5.90 -14.11
C LEU A 209 -5.52 4.61 -14.93
N VAL A 210 -6.00 3.49 -14.40
CA VAL A 210 -5.98 2.19 -15.08
C VAL A 210 -6.88 2.19 -16.31
N LEU A 211 -8.05 2.83 -16.23
CA LEU A 211 -8.91 3.00 -17.39
C LEU A 211 -8.26 3.88 -18.47
N GLU A 212 -7.74 5.05 -18.08
CA GLU A 212 -7.15 6.00 -19.03
C GLU A 212 -5.84 5.51 -19.65
N HIS A 213 -4.96 4.89 -18.86
CA HIS A 213 -3.61 4.51 -19.31
C HIS A 213 -3.55 3.11 -19.89
N LEU A 214 -4.43 2.20 -19.44
CA LEU A 214 -4.38 0.78 -19.82
C LEU A 214 -5.65 0.32 -20.55
N GLY A 215 -6.72 1.13 -20.60
CA GLY A 215 -8.00 0.73 -21.19
C GLY A 215 -8.69 -0.39 -20.44
N LYS A 216 -8.35 -0.60 -19.15
CA LYS A 216 -8.87 -1.68 -18.31
C LYS A 216 -9.84 -1.13 -17.26
N THR A 217 -10.88 -1.88 -16.95
CA THR A 217 -11.77 -1.57 -15.83
C THR A 217 -11.46 -2.50 -14.66
N ILE A 218 -11.24 -1.92 -13.49
CA ILE A 218 -11.06 -2.61 -12.21
C ILE A 218 -12.12 -2.13 -11.21
N GLN A 219 -12.26 -2.79 -10.06
CA GLN A 219 -13.16 -2.38 -8.98
C GLN A 219 -14.61 -2.13 -9.49
N PRO A 220 -15.28 -3.17 -10.04
CA PRO A 220 -16.64 -3.05 -10.55
C PRO A 220 -17.61 -2.66 -9.42
N ARG A 221 -18.59 -1.81 -9.74
CA ARG A 221 -19.57 -1.33 -8.75
C ARG A 221 -20.31 -2.51 -8.10
N GLY A 222 -20.54 -2.41 -6.79
CA GLY A 222 -21.26 -3.41 -6.02
C GLY A 222 -20.42 -4.62 -5.58
N LYS A 223 -19.14 -4.65 -5.94
CA LYS A 223 -18.15 -5.58 -5.39
C LYS A 223 -17.12 -4.79 -4.58
N GLY A 224 -16.77 -5.29 -3.40
CA GLY A 224 -15.62 -4.74 -2.68
C GLY A 224 -14.32 -4.95 -3.46
N HIS A 225 -13.30 -4.20 -3.06
CA HIS A 225 -11.98 -4.22 -3.67
C HIS A 225 -11.31 -5.58 -3.45
N ASP A 226 -10.32 -5.85 -4.30
CA ASP A 226 -9.45 -7.00 -4.16
C ASP A 226 -8.02 -6.52 -4.27
N CYS A 227 -7.34 -6.47 -3.14
CA CYS A 227 -5.95 -6.02 -3.09
C CYS A 227 -5.00 -6.74 -4.06
N LEU A 228 -5.30 -7.96 -4.52
CA LEU A 228 -4.52 -8.58 -5.60
C LEU A 228 -4.77 -7.93 -6.96
N GLU A 229 -6.03 -7.61 -7.30
CA GLU A 229 -6.39 -6.87 -8.52
C GLU A 229 -5.70 -5.50 -8.50
N ASP A 230 -5.77 -4.80 -7.37
CA ASP A 230 -5.23 -3.45 -7.21
C ASP A 230 -3.69 -3.43 -7.26
N ALA A 231 -3.01 -4.40 -6.64
CA ALA A 231 -1.55 -4.56 -6.76
C ALA A 231 -1.12 -4.85 -8.20
N MET A 232 -1.82 -5.74 -8.91
CA MET A 232 -1.51 -6.05 -10.31
C MET A 232 -1.79 -4.87 -11.24
N ALA A 233 -2.88 -4.14 -11.01
CA ALA A 233 -3.21 -2.95 -11.79
C ALA A 233 -2.20 -1.82 -11.57
N THR A 234 -1.77 -1.63 -10.32
CA THR A 234 -0.71 -0.67 -9.96
C THR A 234 0.63 -1.01 -10.61
N ARG A 235 0.99 -2.31 -10.62
CA ARG A 235 2.17 -2.81 -11.34
C ARG A 235 2.16 -2.43 -12.81
N ASP A 236 1.06 -2.74 -13.49
CA ASP A 236 0.88 -2.48 -14.92
C ASP A 236 0.87 -0.97 -15.23
N LEU A 237 0.24 -0.17 -14.36
CA LEU A 237 0.21 1.28 -14.47
C LEU A 237 1.62 1.88 -14.40
N LEU A 238 2.40 1.51 -13.38
CA LEU A 238 3.77 1.99 -13.23
C LEU A 238 4.65 1.53 -14.41
N HIS A 239 4.48 0.30 -14.89
CA HIS A 239 5.18 -0.17 -16.08
C HIS A 239 4.89 0.72 -17.29
N CYS A 240 3.61 1.05 -17.53
CA CYS A 240 3.22 1.98 -18.59
C CYS A 240 3.89 3.36 -18.42
N GLN A 241 3.95 3.90 -17.20
CA GLN A 241 4.64 5.17 -16.90
C GLN A 241 6.14 5.11 -17.22
N VAL A 242 6.84 4.04 -16.80
CA VAL A 242 8.28 3.84 -17.07
C VAL A 242 8.55 3.75 -18.57
N LEU A 243 7.67 3.09 -19.33
CA LEU A 243 7.77 3.04 -20.78
C LEU A 243 7.46 4.40 -21.43
N ARG A 244 6.48 5.16 -20.92
CA ARG A 244 6.13 6.49 -21.45
C ARG A 244 7.23 7.53 -21.22
N ALA A 245 7.96 7.46 -20.11
CA ALA A 245 9.12 8.32 -19.84
C ALA A 245 10.25 8.18 -20.90
N SER A 246 10.20 7.14 -21.75
CA SER A 246 11.12 6.98 -22.89
C SER A 246 10.66 7.64 -24.20
N LYS A 247 9.48 8.28 -24.21
CA LYS A 247 8.90 8.93 -25.40
C LYS A 247 8.51 10.39 -25.10
N PRO A 248 8.59 11.32 -26.06
CA PRO A 248 8.15 12.70 -25.88
C PRO A 248 6.64 12.76 -25.57
N GLN A 249 6.28 13.46 -24.50
CA GLN A 249 4.91 13.58 -24.00
C GLN A 249 4.03 14.39 -24.99
N LYS A 250 2.84 13.88 -25.32
CA LYS A 250 1.75 14.70 -25.88
C LYS A 250 0.92 15.26 -24.72
N ALA A 251 0.39 16.47 -24.90
CA ALA A 251 -0.47 17.13 -23.91
C ALA A 251 -1.60 16.20 -23.44
N TRP A 252 -1.85 16.19 -22.13
CA TRP A 252 -2.93 15.44 -21.50
C TRP A 252 -4.28 15.98 -21.96
N VAL A 253 -5.19 15.07 -22.33
CA VAL A 253 -6.58 15.36 -22.63
C VAL A 253 -7.42 14.38 -21.80
N PRO A 254 -8.21 14.86 -20.81
CA PRO A 254 -9.01 13.99 -19.97
C PRO A 254 -10.05 13.24 -20.80
N VAL A 255 -10.26 11.95 -20.48
CA VAL A 255 -11.36 11.18 -21.06
C VAL A 255 -12.61 11.44 -20.22
N ILE A 256 -13.46 12.36 -20.68
CA ILE A 256 -14.75 12.64 -20.03
C ILE A 256 -15.66 11.42 -20.24
N GLN A 257 -16.15 10.83 -19.15
CA GLN A 257 -17.13 9.75 -19.25
C GLN A 257 -18.51 10.30 -19.64
N PRO A 258 -19.27 9.63 -20.53
CA PRO A 258 -20.62 10.05 -20.91
C PRO A 258 -21.59 10.17 -19.71
N GLU A 259 -21.32 9.44 -18.62
CA GLU A 259 -22.14 9.38 -17.41
C GLU A 259 -22.15 10.71 -16.63
N GLU A 260 -21.14 11.56 -16.80
CA GLU A 260 -21.04 12.88 -16.14
C GLU A 260 -21.68 14.01 -16.95
N LEU A 261 -22.05 13.76 -18.20
CA LEU A 261 -22.74 14.72 -19.08
C LEU A 261 -24.27 14.68 -18.93
N LEU A 262 -24.81 13.67 -18.24
CA LEU A 262 -26.24 13.56 -17.90
C LEU A 262 -26.42 13.78 -16.40
N GLY A 263 -26.09 14.99 -15.95
CA GLY A 263 -26.39 15.44 -14.61
C GLY A 263 -27.88 15.71 -14.40
N ARG A 264 -28.42 15.05 -13.35
CA ARG A 264 -29.72 15.25 -12.66
C ARG A 264 -30.96 14.58 -13.25
#